data_AF-A0A257P4Q4-F1
#
_entry.id   AF-A0A257P4Q4-F1
#
_cell.length_a   1.000
_cell.length_b   1.000
_cell.length_c   1.000
_cell.angle_alpha   90.00
_cell.angle_beta   90.00
_cell.angle_gamma   90.00
#
_symmetry.space_group_name_H-M   'P 1'
#
loop_
_entity.id
_entity.type
_entity.pdbx_description
1 polymer ?
#
loop_
_entity_poly.entity_id
_entity_poly.type
_entity_poly.pdbx_seq_one_letter_code
_entity_poly.pdbx_strand_id
1 'polypeptide(L)'
;MSSVSISGLVSGINVQSLITSLSAAYQQPITLLQNQQQSYQSTLSAWGSVQSSLSSLQSTVAGLQNVTRLNNRTINLSNSSAVSGTASANAPLGTYSLS
;
A
#
# COMPACT_ATOMS: atom_id res chain seq x y z
N MET A 1 -48.39 -57.97 -13.21
CA MET A 1 -48.04 -56.56 -13.53
C MET A 1 -47.91 -55.84 -12.20
N SER A 2 -46.70 -55.83 -11.65
CA SER A 2 -46.42 -55.20 -10.37
C SER A 2 -46.31 -53.70 -10.60
N SER A 3 -47.32 -52.95 -10.16
CA SER A 3 -47.25 -51.50 -10.06
C SER A 3 -46.20 -51.15 -9.01
N VAL A 4 -44.93 -51.09 -9.43
CA VAL A 4 -43.86 -50.53 -8.62
C VAL A 4 -44.07 -49.02 -8.61
N SER A 5 -44.86 -48.59 -7.64
CA SER A 5 -44.73 -47.36 -6.86
C SER A 5 -43.82 -46.27 -7.44
N ILE A 6 -44.22 -45.68 -8.57
CA ILE A 6 -43.73 -44.37 -9.03
C ILE A 6 -44.23 -43.24 -8.11
N SER A 7 -45.10 -43.56 -7.14
CA SER A 7 -45.74 -42.64 -6.19
C SER A 7 -44.83 -42.16 -5.05
N GLY A 8 -43.64 -42.74 -4.86
CA GLY A 8 -42.73 -42.37 -3.76
C GLY A 8 -41.62 -41.37 -4.13
N LEU A 9 -41.34 -41.19 -5.43
CA LEU A 9 -40.28 -40.30 -5.93
C LEU A 9 -40.81 -38.95 -6.44
N VAL A 10 -42.13 -38.82 -6.57
CA VAL A 10 -42.79 -37.65 -7.20
C VAL A 10 -43.32 -36.64 -6.18
N SER A 11 -43.51 -37.01 -4.90
CA SER A 11 -44.28 -36.18 -3.94
C SER A 11 -43.47 -35.40 -2.91
N GLY A 12 -42.13 -35.36 -2.98
CA GLY A 12 -41.35 -34.73 -1.91
C GLY A 12 -39.95 -34.26 -2.25
N ILE A 13 -39.42 -34.57 -3.44
CA ILE A 13 -38.24 -33.86 -3.92
C ILE A 13 -38.72 -32.50 -4.41
N ASN A 14 -38.79 -31.62 -3.43
CA ASN A 14 -38.83 -30.19 -3.55
C ASN A 14 -37.75 -29.83 -4.57
N VAL A 15 -38.15 -29.62 -5.84
CA VAL A 15 -37.26 -29.26 -6.95
C VAL A 15 -36.40 -28.06 -6.55
N GLN A 16 -36.97 -27.19 -5.71
CA GLN A 16 -36.27 -26.10 -5.05
C GLN A 16 -35.12 -26.57 -4.13
N SER A 17 -35.24 -27.64 -3.35
CA SER A 17 -34.13 -28.23 -2.57
C SER A 17 -33.03 -28.83 -3.46
N LEU A 18 -33.37 -29.42 -4.61
CA LEU A 18 -32.40 -29.97 -5.55
C LEU A 18 -31.64 -28.84 -6.28
N ILE A 19 -32.35 -27.78 -6.67
CA ILE A 19 -31.77 -26.54 -7.21
C ILE A 19 -30.90 -25.87 -6.15
N THR A 20 -31.31 -25.86 -4.88
CA THR A 20 -30.52 -25.28 -3.78
C THR A 20 -29.27 -26.09 -3.49
N SER A 21 -29.37 -27.42 -3.55
CA SER A 21 -28.22 -28.32 -3.39
C SER A 21 -27.21 -28.16 -4.54
N LEU A 22 -27.72 -28.03 -5.77
CA LEU A 22 -26.90 -27.82 -6.96
C LEU A 22 -26.27 -26.41 -6.95
N SER A 23 -27.03 -25.37 -6.57
CA SER A 23 -26.52 -24.00 -6.50
C SER A 23 -25.50 -23.82 -5.38
N ALA A 24 -25.66 -24.50 -4.24
CA ALA A 24 -24.68 -24.53 -3.17
C ALA A 24 -23.38 -25.24 -3.61
N ALA A 25 -23.49 -26.35 -4.34
CA ALA A 25 -22.34 -27.02 -4.95
C ALA A 25 -21.62 -26.13 -5.97
N TYR A 26 -22.35 -25.31 -6.72
CA TYR A 26 -21.78 -24.32 -7.65
C TYR A 26 -21.17 -23.10 -6.94
N GLN A 27 -21.61 -22.75 -5.72
CA GLN A 27 -21.05 -21.64 -4.94
C GLN A 27 -19.76 -22.00 -4.18
N GLN A 28 -19.56 -23.27 -3.83
CA GLN A 28 -18.31 -23.75 -3.21
C GLN A 28 -17.04 -23.35 -3.98
N PRO A 29 -16.90 -23.62 -5.29
CA PRO A 29 -15.71 -23.24 -6.03
C PRO A 29 -15.53 -21.72 -6.13
N ILE A 30 -16.62 -20.95 -6.21
CA ILE A 30 -16.57 -19.48 -6.18
C ILE A 30 -16.00 -18.98 -4.86
N THR A 31 -16.45 -19.56 -3.75
CA THR A 31 -15.98 -19.20 -2.41
C THR A 31 -14.50 -19.56 -2.22
N LEU A 32 -14.08 -20.71 -2.77
CA LEU A 32 -12.66 -21.12 -2.80
C LEU A 32 -11.79 -20.12 -3.57
N LEU A 33 -12.23 -19.71 -4.76
CA LEU A 33 -11.52 -18.72 -5.58
C LEU A 33 -11.47 -17.35 -4.90
N GLN A 34 -12.55 -16.91 -4.26
CA GLN A 34 -12.59 -15.65 -3.49
C GLN A 34 -11.63 -15.68 -2.30
N ASN A 35 -11.56 -16.78 -1.55
CA ASN A 35 -10.60 -16.94 -0.46
C ASN A 35 -9.16 -16.91 -0.98
N GLN A 36 -8.89 -17.53 -2.12
CA GLN A 36 -7.57 -17.52 -2.75
C GLN A 36 -7.21 -16.09 -3.21
N GLN A 37 -8.16 -15.37 -3.81
CA GLN A 37 -8.00 -13.97 -4.19
C GLN A 37 -7.68 -13.07 -2.99
N GLN A 38 -8.38 -13.24 -1.86
CA GLN A 38 -8.09 -12.47 -0.65
C GLN A 38 -6.67 -12.74 -0.12
N SER A 39 -6.21 -13.99 -0.14
CA SER A 39 -4.84 -14.34 0.25
C SER A 39 -3.79 -13.66 -0.65
N TYR A 40 -4.00 -13.67 -1.97
CA TYR A 40 -3.13 -12.96 -2.91
C TYR A 40 -3.17 -11.44 -2.70
N GLN A 41 -4.35 -10.87 -2.46
CA GLN A 41 -4.50 -9.44 -2.21
C GLN A 41 -3.79 -9.02 -0.93
N SER A 42 -3.90 -9.80 0.14
CA SER A 42 -3.20 -9.55 1.41
C SER A 42 -1.68 -9.61 1.21
N THR A 43 -1.21 -10.62 0.46
CA THR A 43 0.22 -10.77 0.14
C THR A 43 0.71 -9.58 -0.68
N LEU A 44 -0.05 -9.15 -1.69
CA LEU A 44 0.28 -8.00 -2.52
C LEU A 44 0.32 -6.69 -1.71
N SER A 45 -0.63 -6.47 -0.81
CA SER A 45 -0.63 -5.31 0.08
C SER A 45 0.56 -5.31 1.04
N ALA A 46 0.97 -6.47 1.55
CA ALA A 46 2.18 -6.60 2.36
C ALA A 46 3.44 -6.23 1.56
N TRP A 47 3.58 -6.74 0.33
CA TRP A 47 4.67 -6.36 -0.58
C TRP A 47 4.67 -4.88 -0.92
N GLY A 48 3.49 -4.30 -1.20
CA GLY A 48 3.35 -2.86 -1.45
C GLY A 48 3.82 -2.03 -0.26
N SER A 49 3.49 -2.44 0.96
CA SER A 49 3.93 -1.77 2.19
C SER A 49 5.45 -1.83 2.39
N VAL A 50 6.05 -2.99 2.10
CA VAL A 50 7.52 -3.17 2.13
C VAL A 50 8.19 -2.30 1.07
N GLN A 51 7.67 -2.29 -0.16
CA GLN A 51 8.18 -1.46 -1.24
C GLN A 51 8.12 0.03 -0.89
N SER A 52 6.98 0.51 -0.36
CA SER A 52 6.85 1.90 0.10
C SER A 52 7.87 2.25 1.17
N SER A 53 8.10 1.34 2.13
CA SER A 53 9.08 1.52 3.20
C SER A 53 10.50 1.60 2.64
N LEU A 54 10.86 0.73 1.69
CA LEU A 54 12.17 0.79 1.01
C LEU A 54 12.34 2.07 0.19
N SER A 55 11.33 2.49 -0.57
CA SER A 55 11.38 3.74 -1.35
C SER A 55 11.53 4.97 -0.46
N SER A 56 10.89 4.97 0.71
CA SER A 56 11.06 6.03 1.71
C SER A 56 12.49 6.05 2.24
N LEU A 57 13.02 4.89 2.65
CA LEU A 57 14.41 4.77 3.10
C LEU A 57 15.40 5.22 2.04
N GLN A 58 15.23 4.79 0.79
CA GLN A 58 16.06 5.21 -0.34
C GLN A 58 16.05 6.73 -0.51
N SER A 59 14.87 7.35 -0.44
CA SER A 59 14.72 8.81 -0.53
C SER A 59 15.45 9.54 0.59
N THR A 60 15.35 9.04 1.83
CA THR A 60 16.06 9.61 2.98
C THR A 60 17.58 9.48 2.82
N VAL A 61 18.07 8.31 2.41
CA VAL A 61 19.50 8.07 2.18
C VAL A 61 20.02 8.94 1.04
N ALA A 62 19.28 9.08 -0.06
CA ALA A 62 19.63 9.98 -1.15
C ALA A 62 19.69 11.46 -0.70
N GLY A 63 18.78 11.87 0.20
CA GLY A 63 18.83 13.18 0.82
C GLY A 63 20.08 13.40 1.68
N LEU A 64 20.55 12.37 2.38
CA LEU A 64 21.77 12.40 3.19
C LEU A 64 23.05 12.40 2.34
N GLN A 65 23.04 11.71 1.19
CA GLN A 65 24.18 11.73 0.24
C GLN A 65 24.40 13.10 -0.40
N ASN A 66 23.44 14.01 -0.29
CA ASN A 66 23.58 15.38 -0.76
C ASN A 66 24.49 16.18 0.21
N VAL A 67 25.81 15.99 0.08
CA VAL A 67 26.86 16.64 0.89
C VAL A 67 26.69 18.17 0.92
N THR A 68 26.13 18.76 -0.14
CA THR A 68 25.81 20.18 -0.24
C THR A 68 24.76 20.64 0.79
N ARG A 69 23.79 19.78 1.15
CA ARG A 69 22.82 20.06 2.24
C ARG A 69 23.45 19.94 3.63
N LEU A 70 24.43 19.07 3.80
CA LEU A 70 25.14 18.89 5.06
C LEU A 70 26.12 20.04 5.35
N ASN A 71 26.66 20.67 4.31
CA ASN A 71 27.54 21.83 4.41
C ASN A 71 26.78 23.16 4.28
N ASN A 72 25.58 23.22 4.87
CA ASN A 72 24.76 24.43 4.85
C ASN A 72 25.44 25.55 5.67
N ARG A 73 25.52 26.75 5.12
CA ARG A 73 26.17 27.91 5.76
C ARG A 73 25.11 28.82 6.38
N THR A 74 25.31 29.24 7.61
CA THR A 74 24.43 30.19 8.30
C THR A 74 25.10 31.55 8.36
N ILE A 75 24.35 32.61 8.04
CA ILE A 75 24.80 34.00 8.23
C ILE A 75 24.12 34.54 9.48
N ASN A 76 24.92 35.08 10.40
CA ASN A 76 24.43 35.82 11.56
C ASN A 76 24.70 37.31 11.33
N LEU A 77 23.65 38.13 11.30
CA LEU A 77 23.73 39.58 11.06
C LEU A 77 23.44 40.34 12.34
N SER A 78 24.27 41.33 12.67
CA SER A 78 24.08 42.18 13.86
C SER A 78 22.88 43.13 13.73
N ASN A 79 22.48 43.47 12.50
CA ASN A 79 21.30 44.29 12.22
C ASN A 79 20.57 43.76 10.98
N SER A 80 19.54 42.93 11.19
CA SER A 80 18.75 42.28 10.13
C SER A 80 17.76 43.23 9.43
N SER A 81 17.57 44.45 9.94
CA SER A 81 16.69 45.45 9.31
C SER A 81 17.43 46.30 8.27
N ALA A 82 18.75 46.40 8.38
CA ALA A 82 19.57 47.19 7.46
C ALA A 82 20.17 46.35 6.31
N VAL A 83 20.44 45.06 6.53
CA VAL A 83 21.10 44.19 5.55
C VAL A 83 20.46 42.79 5.58
N SER A 84 20.36 42.19 4.39
CA SER A 84 20.03 40.76 4.22
C SER A 84 21.07 40.10 3.33
N GLY A 85 21.38 38.82 3.58
CA GLY A 85 22.30 38.05 2.76
C GLY A 85 21.99 36.56 2.80
N THR A 86 22.42 35.85 1.76
CA THR A 86 22.36 34.39 1.67
C THR A 86 23.77 33.84 1.49
N ALA A 87 24.09 32.75 2.18
CA ALA A 87 25.38 32.08 2.01
C ALA A 87 25.22 30.86 1.10
N SER A 88 26.10 30.77 0.10
CA SER A 88 26.23 29.55 -0.70
C SER A 88 27.03 28.49 0.09
N ALA A 89 26.84 27.21 -0.23
CA ALA A 89 27.50 26.10 0.45
C ALA A 89 29.05 26.19 0.42
N ASN A 90 29.61 26.82 -0.61
CA ASN A 90 31.04 27.02 -0.80
C ASN A 90 31.59 28.31 -0.17
N ALA A 91 30.75 29.11 0.51
CA ALA A 91 31.20 30.35 1.14
C ALA A 91 32.25 30.04 2.23
N PRO A 92 33.40 30.75 2.24
CA PRO A 92 34.40 30.59 3.29
C PRO A 92 33.83 31.07 4.64
N LEU A 93 34.24 30.39 5.72
CA LEU A 93 33.89 30.77 7.09
C LEU A 93 34.67 32.03 7.46
N GLY A 94 33.97 33.10 7.83
CA GLY A 94 34.61 34.36 8.22
C GLY A 94 33.60 35.41 8.67
N THR A 95 34.11 36.43 9.36
CA THR A 95 33.36 37.61 9.78
C THR A 95 33.67 38.76 8.81
N TYR A 96 32.64 39.42 8.32
CA TYR A 96 32.75 40.56 7.41
C TYR A 96 32.15 41.80 8.06
N SER A 97 32.91 42.89 8.10
CA SER A 97 32.43 44.19 8.57
C SER A 97 32.01 45.02 7.36
N LEU A 98 30.73 45.37 7.28
CA LEU A 98 30.24 46.39 6.34
C LEU A 98 30.10 47.71 7.12
N SER A 99 30.73 48.76 6.61
CA SER A 99 30.69 50.13 7.13
C SER A 99 29.95 51.05 6.18
#